data_AF-A0A831SYN2-F1
#
_entry.id   AF-A0A831SYN2-F1
#
_cell.length_a   1.000
_cell.length_b   1.000
_cell.length_c   1.000
_cell.angle_alpha   90.00
_cell.angle_beta   90.00
_cell.angle_gamma   90.00
#
_symmetry.space_group_name_H-M   'P 1'
#
loop_
_entity.id
_entity.type
_entity.pdbx_description
1 polymer ?
#
loop_
_entity_poly.entity_id
_entity_poly.type
_entity_poly.pdbx_seq_one_letter_code
_entity_poly.pdbx_strand_id
1 'polypeptide(L)'
;MMIPRRLTLLAAISLVFTLSQEAKSQWQNGNLALRTNGNMFRSGDQLKVEILALEKIDEPFFTQVSYTFSETVREIDKDGGESTRQEQRTRTRQPGPVIESMERFRSIILDDTFYFGEGNSSGCYGIEVAVFQGYTKECVARLRSCVFYQSSDRSGRECSLYLRSLKRAGSDQWLIFEGAFSERGRYSALLLRGNRVFKYIENGVYTGGPRELNIFSDLLTGATGQTYDILIHDHLNNYSSTLARVTIPSSN
;
A
#
# COMPACT_ATOMS: atom_id res chain seq x y z
N MET A 1 31.12 13.77 56.46
CA MET A 1 31.11 12.57 55.60
C MET A 1 29.83 12.60 54.78
N MET A 2 29.89 13.14 53.56
CA MET A 2 28.74 13.37 52.68
C MET A 2 29.01 12.68 51.34
N ILE A 3 28.17 11.71 50.98
CA ILE A 3 28.19 11.05 49.67
C ILE A 3 27.43 11.94 48.69
N PRO A 4 28.00 12.35 47.54
CA PRO A 4 27.34 13.28 46.63
C PRO A 4 26.26 12.56 45.81
N ARG A 5 25.01 13.01 45.97
CA ARG A 5 23.85 12.69 45.11
C ARG A 5 23.97 13.41 43.76
N ARG A 6 24.82 12.96 42.84
CA ARG A 6 24.83 13.45 41.44
C ARG A 6 25.30 12.37 40.47
N LEU A 7 24.56 11.26 40.32
CA LEU A 7 24.90 10.25 39.31
C LEU A 7 23.70 9.42 38.80
N THR A 8 22.48 9.94 38.89
CA THR A 8 21.26 9.21 38.48
C THR A 8 20.46 9.90 37.36
N LEU A 9 20.97 10.97 36.75
CA LEU A 9 20.25 11.68 35.68
C LEU A 9 20.76 11.37 34.27
N LEU A 10 22.02 10.93 34.11
CA LEU A 10 22.63 10.66 32.79
C LEU A 10 22.20 9.31 32.18
N ALA A 11 21.86 8.31 33.00
CA ALA A 11 21.41 7.00 32.49
C ALA A 11 19.99 7.05 31.89
N ALA A 12 19.12 7.92 32.41
CA ALA A 12 17.75 8.08 31.91
C ALA A 12 17.71 8.76 30.54
N ILE A 13 18.65 9.66 30.25
CA ILE A 13 18.71 10.40 28.98
C ILE A 13 19.18 9.47 27.85
N SER A 14 20.17 8.61 28.09
CA SER A 14 20.65 7.67 27.06
C SER A 14 19.61 6.60 26.67
N LEU A 15 18.74 6.16 27.59
CA LEU A 15 17.69 5.18 27.30
C LEU A 15 16.58 5.74 26.38
N VAL A 16 16.28 7.04 26.47
CA VAL A 16 15.25 7.67 25.64
C VAL A 16 15.69 7.80 24.18
N PHE A 17 16.99 7.99 23.94
CA PHE A 17 17.54 8.11 22.59
C PHE A 17 17.63 6.77 21.85
N THR A 18 17.90 5.66 22.55
CA THR A 18 17.97 4.33 21.90
C THR A 18 16.59 3.83 21.49
N LEU A 19 15.57 3.98 22.35
CA LEU A 19 14.20 3.58 22.03
C LEU A 19 13.63 4.38 20.84
N SER A 20 13.91 5.69 20.79
CA SER A 20 13.44 6.54 19.70
C SER A 20 14.10 6.23 18.34
N GLN A 21 15.31 5.67 18.33
CA GLN A 21 15.99 5.25 17.10
C GLN A 21 15.45 3.90 16.58
N GLU A 22 15.23 2.94 17.47
CA GLU A 22 14.60 1.65 17.12
C GLU A 22 13.22 1.88 16.51
N ALA A 23 12.41 2.75 17.14
CA ALA A 23 11.12 3.22 16.65
C ALA A 23 11.19 3.67 15.19
N LYS A 24 12.04 4.66 14.89
CA LYS A 24 12.19 5.20 13.53
C LYS A 24 12.68 4.14 12.53
N SER A 25 13.55 3.22 12.96
CA SER A 25 14.02 2.13 12.10
C SER A 25 12.89 1.16 11.73
N GLN A 26 11.99 0.86 12.66
CA GLN A 26 10.87 -0.04 12.43
C GLN A 26 9.92 0.48 11.35
N TRP A 27 9.69 1.80 11.32
CA TRP A 27 8.83 2.42 10.30
C TRP A 27 9.51 2.57 8.94
N GLN A 28 10.85 2.69 8.91
CA GLN A 28 11.63 2.85 7.68
C GLN A 28 11.90 1.55 6.94
N ASN A 29 11.69 0.39 7.58
CA ASN A 29 12.01 -0.92 7.01
C ASN A 29 10.91 -1.55 6.15
N GLY A 30 9.83 -0.82 5.83
CA GLY A 30 8.73 -1.35 5.00
C GLY A 30 7.84 -2.34 5.74
N ASN A 31 7.73 -2.24 7.08
CA ASN A 31 6.98 -3.17 7.91
C ASN A 31 5.44 -3.05 7.78
N LEU A 32 4.96 -2.10 6.97
CA LEU A 32 3.55 -1.90 6.69
C LEU A 32 3.32 -1.87 5.18
N ALA A 33 2.24 -2.50 4.73
CA ALA A 33 1.75 -2.41 3.38
C ALA A 33 0.36 -1.79 3.34
N LEU A 34 -0.01 -1.23 2.18
CA LEU A 34 -1.40 -0.87 1.89
C LEU A 34 -2.07 -1.97 1.10
N ARG A 35 -3.25 -2.37 1.54
CA ARG A 35 -4.12 -3.26 0.80
C ARG A 35 -5.33 -2.47 0.32
N THR A 36 -5.66 -2.65 -0.95
CA THR A 36 -6.94 -2.22 -1.50
C THR A 36 -7.79 -3.45 -1.82
N ASN A 37 -9.11 -3.30 -1.98
CA ASN A 37 -10.00 -4.40 -2.40
C ASN A 37 -9.87 -4.77 -3.89
N GLY A 38 -8.84 -4.26 -4.57
CA GLY A 38 -8.54 -4.45 -5.97
C GLY A 38 -7.71 -3.29 -6.50
N ASN A 39 -7.35 -3.35 -7.77
CA ASN A 39 -6.58 -2.33 -8.47
C ASN A 39 -7.33 -1.73 -9.68
N MET A 40 -8.43 -2.35 -10.09
CA MET A 40 -9.30 -1.88 -11.16
C MET A 40 -10.71 -1.71 -10.62
N PHE A 41 -11.29 -0.53 -10.86
CA PHE A 41 -12.59 -0.14 -10.36
C PHE A 41 -13.44 0.40 -11.51
N ARG A 42 -14.76 0.22 -11.38
CA ARG A 42 -15.81 0.71 -12.27
C ARG A 42 -16.77 1.62 -11.51
N SER A 43 -17.66 2.27 -12.26
CA SER A 43 -18.65 3.15 -11.67
C SER A 43 -19.57 2.35 -10.74
N GLY A 44 -19.81 2.88 -9.54
CA GLY A 44 -20.52 2.21 -8.45
C GLY A 44 -19.60 1.43 -7.50
N ASP A 45 -18.35 1.14 -7.87
CA ASP A 45 -17.46 0.40 -6.98
C ASP A 45 -17.00 1.25 -5.80
N GLN A 46 -16.94 0.62 -4.64
CA GLN A 46 -16.40 1.19 -3.41
C GLN A 46 -14.92 0.83 -3.30
N LEU A 47 -14.06 1.84 -3.09
CA LEU A 47 -12.67 1.65 -2.73
C LEU A 47 -12.55 1.45 -1.22
N LYS A 48 -11.97 0.33 -0.83
CA LYS A 48 -11.56 0.04 0.53
C LYS A 48 -10.04 0.11 0.63
N VAL A 49 -9.54 0.90 1.57
CA VAL A 49 -8.11 1.07 1.89
C VAL A 49 -7.86 0.52 3.28
N GLU A 50 -6.94 -0.44 3.37
CA GLU A 50 -6.52 -1.05 4.61
C GLU A 50 -5.00 -0.88 4.79
N ILE A 51 -4.58 -0.77 6.04
CA ILE A 51 -3.18 -0.98 6.41
C ILE A 51 -2.99 -2.44 6.83
N LEU A 52 -1.83 -3.01 6.52
CA LEU A 52 -1.48 -4.39 6.86
C LEU A 52 -0.07 -4.42 7.45
N ALA A 53 0.07 -5.06 8.61
CA ALA A 53 1.36 -5.27 9.27
C ALA A 53 2.08 -6.44 8.62
N LEU A 54 3.28 -6.21 8.07
CA LEU A 54 4.18 -7.28 7.62
C LEU A 54 4.98 -7.86 8.79
N GLU A 55 5.23 -7.02 9.80
CA GLU A 55 5.84 -7.36 11.08
C GLU A 55 5.02 -6.76 12.24
N LYS A 56 5.28 -7.24 13.46
CA LYS A 56 4.63 -6.68 14.66
C LYS A 56 5.03 -5.22 14.84
N ILE A 57 4.07 -4.38 15.21
CA ILE A 57 4.21 -2.95 15.52
C ILE A 57 3.83 -2.74 16.98
N ASP A 58 4.81 -2.43 17.83
CA ASP A 58 4.66 -2.33 19.29
C ASP A 58 4.58 -0.88 19.80
N GLU A 59 4.22 0.05 18.93
CA GLU A 59 4.14 1.48 19.25
C GLU A 59 2.82 2.10 18.81
N PRO A 60 2.28 3.06 19.60
CA PRO A 60 1.09 3.80 19.21
C PRO A 60 1.32 4.68 17.99
N PHE A 61 0.40 4.63 17.03
CA PHE A 61 0.44 5.43 15.81
C PHE A 61 -0.97 5.81 15.34
N PHE A 62 -1.07 6.82 14.49
CA PHE A 62 -2.30 7.10 13.74
C PHE A 62 -1.97 7.38 12.28
N THR A 63 -2.99 7.33 11.44
CA THR A 63 -2.82 7.45 9.99
C THR A 63 -3.71 8.53 9.40
N GLN A 64 -3.30 9.09 8.27
CA GLN A 64 -4.14 9.99 7.48
C GLN A 64 -4.09 9.58 6.01
N VAL A 65 -5.27 9.30 5.44
CA VAL A 65 -5.41 8.89 4.04
C VAL A 65 -5.59 10.12 3.15
N SER A 66 -4.91 10.13 2.00
CA SER A 66 -5.07 11.12 0.94
C SER A 66 -5.23 10.44 -0.42
N TYR A 67 -6.11 10.99 -1.24
CA TYR A 67 -6.37 10.54 -2.60
C TYR A 67 -5.96 11.62 -3.58
N THR A 68 -5.18 11.26 -4.59
CA THR A 68 -4.71 12.17 -5.63
C THR A 68 -5.16 11.67 -6.99
N PHE A 69 -5.88 12.49 -7.74
CA PHE A 69 -6.45 12.13 -9.04
C PHE A 69 -6.51 13.35 -9.97
N SER A 70 -6.59 13.11 -11.27
CA SER A 70 -6.73 14.18 -12.27
C SER A 70 -8.21 14.42 -12.54
N GLU A 71 -8.75 15.58 -12.21
CA GLU A 71 -10.14 15.96 -12.47
C GLU A 71 -10.25 16.84 -13.72
N THR A 72 -11.35 16.72 -14.46
CA THR A 72 -11.66 17.62 -15.57
C THR A 72 -12.43 18.83 -15.05
N VAL A 73 -11.84 20.01 -15.12
CA VAL A 73 -12.49 21.26 -14.69
C VAL A 73 -12.90 22.08 -15.92
N ARG A 74 -14.09 22.69 -15.86
CA ARG A 74 -14.59 23.62 -16.87
C ARG A 74 -14.10 25.02 -16.54
N GLU A 75 -13.56 25.72 -17.52
CA GLU A 75 -13.19 27.13 -17.44
C GLU A 75 -14.07 27.91 -18.40
N ILE A 76 -14.70 28.97 -17.89
CA ILE A 76 -15.46 29.93 -18.68
C ILE A 76 -14.56 31.15 -18.82
N ASP A 77 -14.20 31.50 -20.05
CA ASP A 77 -13.43 32.70 -20.32
C ASP A 77 -14.29 33.98 -20.17
N LYS A 78 -13.66 35.14 -20.30
CA LYS A 78 -14.34 36.44 -20.14
C LYS A 78 -15.37 36.73 -21.23
N ASP A 79 -15.29 36.02 -22.36
CA ASP A 79 -16.18 36.16 -23.51
C ASP A 79 -17.28 35.07 -23.50
N GLY A 80 -17.34 34.23 -22.46
CA GLY A 80 -18.32 33.16 -22.29
C GLY A 80 -17.97 31.85 -22.97
N GLY A 81 -16.75 31.71 -23.51
CA GLY A 81 -16.25 30.48 -24.09
C GLY A 81 -15.95 29.43 -23.01
N GLU A 82 -16.56 28.25 -23.15
CA GLU A 82 -16.29 27.09 -22.31
C GLU A 82 -15.10 26.29 -22.85
N SER A 83 -14.10 26.08 -22.01
CA SER A 83 -13.00 25.14 -22.25
C SER A 83 -12.86 24.16 -21.09
N THR A 84 -12.19 23.03 -21.32
CA THR A 84 -11.93 22.04 -20.27
C THR A 84 -10.44 21.80 -20.12
N ARG A 85 -9.94 21.78 -18.89
CA ARG A 85 -8.56 21.39 -18.57
C ARG A 85 -8.53 20.26 -17.55
N GLN A 86 -7.45 19.48 -17.57
CA GLN A 86 -7.16 18.51 -16.52
C GLN A 86 -6.41 19.20 -15.38
N GLU A 87 -6.86 19.01 -14.15
CA GLU A 87 -6.23 19.54 -12.95
C GLU A 87 -6.01 18.40 -11.95
N GLN A 88 -4.83 18.33 -11.34
CA GLN A 88 -4.57 17.37 -10.28
C GLN A 88 -5.21 17.86 -8.97
N ARG A 89 -6.06 17.03 -8.37
CA ARG A 89 -6.71 17.31 -7.10
C ARG A 89 -6.24 16.31 -6.05
N THR A 90 -6.12 16.79 -4.82
CA THR A 90 -5.85 15.95 -3.65
C THR A 90 -6.97 16.10 -2.65
N ARG A 91 -7.56 14.98 -2.24
CA ARG A 91 -8.55 14.92 -1.17
C ARG A 91 -7.95 14.19 0.03
N THR A 92 -7.74 14.92 1.12
CA THR A 92 -7.21 14.38 2.37
C THR A 92 -8.33 14.15 3.37
N ARG A 93 -8.35 12.98 4.01
CA ARG A 93 -9.28 12.64 5.08
C ARG A 93 -8.84 13.24 6.41
N GLN A 94 -9.75 13.26 7.38
CA GLN A 94 -9.35 13.53 8.76
C GLN A 94 -8.42 12.40 9.24
N PRO A 95 -7.47 12.70 10.15
CA PRO A 95 -6.68 11.67 10.79
C PRO A 95 -7.58 10.62 11.47
N GLY A 96 -7.19 9.36 11.34
CA GLY A 96 -7.85 8.25 12.01
C GLY A 96 -7.58 8.21 13.52
N PRO A 97 -8.21 7.27 14.24
CA PRO A 97 -7.92 7.06 15.66
C PRO A 97 -6.49 6.57 15.86
N VAL A 98 -5.99 6.72 17.10
CA VAL A 98 -4.73 6.10 17.52
C VAL A 98 -4.92 4.58 17.61
N ILE A 99 -3.98 3.86 17.01
CA ILE A 99 -3.81 2.42 17.06
C ILE A 99 -2.64 2.17 18.02
N GLU A 100 -2.91 1.53 19.16
CA GLU A 100 -1.91 1.31 20.21
C GLU A 100 -0.79 0.36 19.80
N SER A 101 -1.15 -0.68 19.04
CA SER A 101 -0.22 -1.67 18.50
C SER A 101 -0.88 -2.45 17.37
N MET A 102 -0.08 -3.12 16.54
CA MET A 102 -0.56 -3.96 15.46
C MET A 102 0.22 -5.26 15.37
N GLU A 103 -0.45 -6.39 15.60
CA GLU A 103 0.15 -7.71 15.45
C GLU A 103 0.53 -8.00 14.00
N ARG A 104 1.54 -8.86 13.81
CA ARG A 104 1.96 -9.30 12.48
C ARG A 104 0.78 -9.87 11.69
N PHE A 105 0.67 -9.48 10.42
CA PHE A 105 -0.40 -9.84 9.49
C PHE A 105 -1.81 -9.41 9.89
N ARG A 106 -1.94 -8.53 10.89
CA ARG A 106 -3.21 -7.87 11.19
C ARG A 106 -3.44 -6.74 10.19
N SER A 107 -4.69 -6.66 9.71
CA SER A 107 -5.15 -5.57 8.86
C SER A 107 -6.19 -4.71 9.57
N ILE A 108 -6.19 -3.41 9.28
CA ILE A 108 -7.15 -2.43 9.80
C ILE A 108 -7.65 -1.58 8.63
N ILE A 109 -8.97 -1.39 8.54
CA ILE A 109 -9.61 -0.52 7.55
C ILE A 109 -9.31 0.93 7.93
N LEU A 110 -8.79 1.69 6.96
CA LEU A 110 -8.47 3.11 7.13
C LEU A 110 -9.52 4.03 6.48
N ASP A 111 -10.03 3.65 5.32
CA ASP A 111 -11.15 4.32 4.66
C ASP A 111 -11.86 3.32 3.75
N ASP A 112 -13.19 3.30 3.80
CA ASP A 112 -14.07 2.59 2.88
C ASP A 112 -15.16 3.52 2.33
N THR A 113 -15.06 4.83 2.56
CA THR A 113 -16.12 5.78 2.19
C THR A 113 -15.97 6.36 0.78
N PHE A 114 -14.95 5.95 0.03
CA PHE A 114 -14.70 6.45 -1.32
C PHE A 114 -15.41 5.57 -2.36
N TYR A 115 -16.32 6.16 -3.12
CA TYR A 115 -17.04 5.50 -4.22
C TYR A 115 -16.65 6.12 -5.55
N PHE A 116 -16.44 5.29 -6.56
CA PHE A 116 -16.24 5.74 -7.94
C PHE A 116 -17.60 5.93 -8.62
N GLY A 117 -17.82 7.06 -9.31
CA GLY A 117 -19.09 7.36 -9.97
C GLY A 117 -18.97 8.34 -11.14
N GLU A 118 -20.11 8.89 -11.59
CA GLU A 118 -20.22 9.76 -12.78
C GLU A 118 -19.45 11.09 -12.65
N GLY A 119 -19.18 11.56 -11.42
CA GLY A 119 -18.35 12.73 -11.16
C GLY A 119 -16.84 12.46 -11.08
N ASN A 120 -16.44 11.19 -11.07
CA ASN A 120 -15.03 10.81 -11.05
C ASN A 120 -14.48 10.72 -12.48
N SER A 121 -13.27 11.21 -12.66
CA SER A 121 -12.52 11.10 -13.90
C SER A 121 -11.87 9.73 -14.03
N SER A 122 -11.93 9.11 -15.20
CA SER A 122 -11.16 7.90 -15.50
C SER A 122 -9.66 8.11 -15.31
N GLY A 123 -8.97 7.09 -14.82
CA GLY A 123 -7.52 7.06 -14.71
C GLY A 123 -7.03 6.64 -13.33
N CYS A 124 -5.79 7.01 -13.03
CA CYS A 124 -5.14 6.68 -11.78
C CYS A 124 -5.65 7.51 -10.61
N TYR A 125 -5.93 6.81 -9.53
CA TYR A 125 -6.14 7.36 -8.21
C TYR A 125 -4.96 6.91 -7.35
N GLY A 126 -4.06 7.85 -7.09
CA GLY A 126 -2.97 7.67 -6.14
C GLY A 126 -3.53 7.71 -4.72
N ILE A 127 -3.11 6.77 -3.90
CA ILE A 127 -3.47 6.68 -2.48
C ILE A 127 -2.18 6.85 -1.71
N GLU A 128 -2.14 7.84 -0.82
CA GLU A 128 -1.06 7.99 0.15
C GLU A 128 -1.63 7.90 1.56
N VAL A 129 -0.97 7.12 2.41
CA VAL A 129 -1.26 7.04 3.84
C VAL A 129 -0.04 7.52 4.58
N ALA A 130 -0.16 8.70 5.20
CA ALA A 130 0.83 9.20 6.13
C ALA A 130 0.63 8.51 7.48
N VAL A 131 1.72 7.99 8.04
CA VAL A 131 1.76 7.31 9.35
C VAL A 131 2.49 8.22 10.32
N PHE A 132 1.84 8.52 11.44
CA PHE A 132 2.34 9.43 12.45
C PHE A 132 2.52 8.70 13.77
N GLN A 133 3.60 8.99 14.48
CA GLN A 133 3.77 8.55 15.86
C GLN A 133 2.66 9.14 16.74
N GLY A 134 2.05 8.31 17.60
CA GLY A 134 0.90 8.72 18.41
C GLY A 134 1.21 9.86 19.37
N TYR A 135 2.41 9.87 19.96
CA TYR A 135 2.83 10.82 20.99
C TYR A 135 3.49 12.09 20.44
N THR A 136 4.42 11.98 19.48
CA THR A 136 5.10 13.14 18.89
C THR A 136 4.32 13.79 17.75
N LYS A 137 3.40 13.05 17.12
CA LYS A 137 2.74 13.42 15.86
C LYS A 137 3.71 13.64 14.70
N GLU A 138 4.96 13.18 14.81
CA GLU A 138 5.91 13.18 13.69
C GLU A 138 5.47 12.17 12.63
N CYS A 139 5.51 12.57 11.36
CA CYS A 139 5.29 11.66 10.24
C CYS A 139 6.51 10.75 10.10
N VAL A 140 6.34 9.45 10.32
CA VAL A 140 7.42 8.46 10.31
C VAL A 140 7.47 7.62 9.05
N ALA A 141 6.35 7.45 8.36
CA ALA A 141 6.29 6.75 7.09
C ALA A 141 5.19 7.32 6.17
N ARG A 142 5.36 7.10 4.87
CA ARG A 142 4.32 7.33 3.86
C ARG A 142 4.18 6.08 3.03
N LEU A 143 3.05 5.41 3.17
CA LEU A 143 2.70 4.26 2.36
C LEU A 143 1.92 4.71 1.16
N ARG A 144 2.12 4.04 0.02
CA ARG A 144 1.49 4.43 -1.23
C ARG A 144 0.86 3.24 -1.93
N SER A 145 -0.23 3.51 -2.62
CA SER A 145 -0.85 2.58 -3.55
C SER A 145 -1.44 3.36 -4.73
N CYS A 146 -1.82 2.65 -5.77
CA CYS A 146 -2.49 3.25 -6.91
C CYS A 146 -3.49 2.27 -7.47
N VAL A 147 -4.69 2.80 -7.73
CA VAL A 147 -5.78 2.06 -8.34
C VAL A 147 -6.22 2.78 -9.61
N PHE A 148 -6.75 2.02 -10.54
CA PHE A 148 -7.25 2.52 -11.81
C PHE A 148 -8.77 2.50 -11.81
N TYR A 149 -9.37 3.65 -12.10
CA TYR A 149 -10.80 3.75 -12.34
C TYR A 149 -11.07 3.84 -13.84
N GLN A 150 -11.88 2.93 -14.35
CA GLN A 150 -12.28 2.88 -15.75
C GLN A 150 -13.73 3.36 -15.90
N SER A 151 -13.93 4.61 -16.31
CA SER A 151 -15.16 5.03 -16.99
C SER A 151 -15.05 4.71 -18.49
N SER A 152 -16.19 4.39 -19.10
CA SER A 152 -16.39 3.45 -20.22
C SER A 152 -15.49 3.55 -21.44
N ASP A 153 -14.77 4.66 -21.72
CA ASP A 153 -14.17 4.87 -23.04
C ASP A 153 -12.81 5.63 -23.06
N ARG A 154 -12.04 5.66 -21.95
CA ARG A 154 -10.76 6.41 -21.94
C ARG A 154 -9.55 5.63 -21.43
N SER A 155 -8.47 5.68 -22.20
CA SER A 155 -7.12 5.32 -21.77
C SER A 155 -6.59 6.39 -20.81
N GLY A 156 -6.53 6.06 -19.52
CA GLY A 156 -5.85 6.89 -18.52
C GLY A 156 -4.35 6.60 -18.47
N ARG A 157 -3.59 7.47 -17.80
CA ARG A 157 -2.20 7.18 -17.41
C ARG A 157 -2.17 5.89 -16.58
N GLU A 158 -1.11 5.09 -16.70
CA GLU A 158 -0.91 3.90 -15.87
C GLU A 158 -0.28 4.27 -14.50
N CYS A 159 -0.63 3.48 -13.49
CA CYS A 159 -0.11 3.60 -12.12
C CYS A 159 1.38 3.24 -12.06
N SER A 160 2.17 3.92 -11.21
CA SER A 160 3.63 3.72 -11.10
C SER A 160 4.04 2.31 -10.67
N LEU A 161 3.36 1.75 -9.68
CA LEU A 161 3.40 0.33 -9.35
C LEU A 161 1.97 -0.22 -9.43
N TYR A 162 1.78 -1.24 -10.25
CA TYR A 162 0.46 -1.70 -10.65
C TYR A 162 0.47 -3.18 -11.01
N LEU A 163 -0.21 -4.01 -10.22
CA LEU A 163 -0.31 -5.44 -10.46
C LEU A 163 -1.50 -5.75 -11.36
N ARG A 164 -1.32 -5.86 -12.68
CA ARG A 164 -2.42 -5.96 -13.64
C ARG A 164 -3.13 -7.30 -13.62
N SER A 165 -2.38 -8.39 -13.76
CA SER A 165 -2.94 -9.74 -13.92
C SER A 165 -1.90 -10.81 -13.59
N LEU A 166 -2.36 -12.03 -13.33
CA LEU A 166 -1.50 -13.21 -13.38
C LEU A 166 -1.27 -13.57 -14.85
N LYS A 167 -0.03 -13.45 -15.33
CA LYS A 167 0.35 -13.75 -16.71
C LYS A 167 0.49 -15.26 -16.93
N ARG A 168 1.12 -15.97 -15.98
CA ARG A 168 1.41 -17.40 -16.08
C ARG A 168 1.71 -18.00 -14.70
N ALA A 169 1.29 -19.24 -14.47
CA ALA A 169 1.88 -20.09 -13.44
C ALA A 169 2.81 -21.09 -14.15
N GLY A 170 4.12 -20.96 -13.96
CA GLY A 170 5.13 -21.78 -14.65
C GLY A 170 5.30 -23.17 -14.04
N SER A 171 5.08 -23.27 -12.74
CA SER A 171 5.01 -24.50 -11.95
C SER A 171 4.19 -24.21 -10.68
N ASP A 172 4.03 -25.21 -9.81
CA ASP A 172 3.45 -25.03 -8.46
C ASP A 172 4.28 -24.10 -7.54
N GLN A 173 5.51 -23.78 -7.94
CA GLN A 173 6.43 -22.91 -7.22
C GLN A 173 6.73 -21.58 -7.91
N TRP A 174 6.14 -21.33 -9.09
CA TRP A 174 6.48 -20.15 -9.90
C TRP A 174 5.24 -19.46 -10.47
N LEU A 175 5.02 -18.21 -10.05
CA LEU A 175 4.02 -17.30 -10.61
C LEU A 175 4.69 -16.12 -11.31
N ILE A 176 4.11 -15.69 -12.43
CA ILE A 176 4.53 -14.51 -13.18
C ILE A 176 3.33 -13.58 -13.31
N PHE A 177 3.48 -12.36 -12.85
CA PHE A 177 2.48 -11.32 -12.93
C PHE A 177 2.86 -10.27 -13.96
N GLU A 178 1.86 -9.79 -14.69
CA GLU A 178 1.97 -8.61 -15.53
C GLU A 178 1.64 -7.36 -14.71
N GLY A 179 2.36 -6.26 -14.97
CA GLY A 179 2.12 -5.02 -14.27
C GLY A 179 3.06 -3.89 -14.67
N ALA A 180 3.26 -2.96 -13.73
CA ALA A 180 4.31 -1.95 -13.76
C ALA A 180 5.11 -2.08 -12.47
N PHE A 181 6.43 -2.28 -12.59
CA PHE A 181 7.33 -2.52 -11.47
C PHE A 181 8.63 -1.74 -11.65
N SER A 182 9.18 -1.23 -10.55
CA SER A 182 10.52 -0.66 -10.52
C SER A 182 11.57 -1.78 -10.68
N GLU A 183 12.53 -1.59 -11.57
CA GLU A 183 13.65 -2.52 -11.75
C GLU A 183 14.56 -2.60 -10.51
N ARG A 184 14.53 -1.56 -9.67
CA ARG A 184 15.30 -1.48 -8.41
C ARG A 184 14.45 -1.77 -7.16
N GLY A 185 13.19 -2.15 -7.34
CA GLY A 185 12.30 -2.43 -6.21
C GLY A 185 12.74 -3.66 -5.43
N ARG A 186 12.52 -3.64 -4.11
CA ARG A 186 12.70 -4.82 -3.24
C ARG A 186 11.32 -5.30 -2.86
N TYR A 187 10.89 -6.42 -3.42
CA TYR A 187 9.50 -6.84 -3.33
C TYR A 187 9.28 -7.94 -2.31
N SER A 188 8.12 -7.93 -1.67
CA SER A 188 7.52 -9.11 -1.05
C SER A 188 6.12 -9.33 -1.60
N ALA A 189 5.62 -10.57 -1.45
CA ALA A 189 4.31 -10.97 -1.90
C ALA A 189 3.51 -11.62 -0.78
N LEU A 190 2.22 -11.30 -0.71
CA LEU A 190 1.28 -11.91 0.19
C LEU A 190 0.15 -12.55 -0.61
N LEU A 191 -0.16 -13.79 -0.27
CA LEU A 191 -1.38 -14.47 -0.72
C LEU A 191 -2.37 -14.40 0.42
N LEU A 192 -3.49 -13.71 0.21
CA LEU A 192 -4.54 -13.56 1.20
C LEU A 192 -5.78 -14.38 0.83
N ARG A 193 -6.39 -15.01 1.83
CA ARG A 193 -7.68 -15.68 1.71
C ARG A 193 -8.68 -14.96 2.63
N GLY A 194 -9.56 -14.16 2.04
CA GLY A 194 -10.37 -13.21 2.80
C GLY A 194 -9.47 -12.17 3.47
N ASN A 195 -9.53 -12.04 4.80
CA ASN A 195 -8.71 -11.09 5.56
C ASN A 195 -7.51 -11.74 6.26
N ARG A 196 -7.15 -12.97 5.89
CA ARG A 196 -6.02 -13.69 6.49
C ARG A 196 -4.89 -13.84 5.47
N VAL A 197 -3.68 -13.51 5.90
CA VAL A 197 -2.46 -13.83 5.15
C VAL A 197 -2.27 -15.34 5.22
N PHE A 198 -2.36 -16.00 4.06
CA PHE A 198 -2.13 -17.43 3.92
C PHE A 198 -0.65 -17.74 3.71
N LYS A 199 0.04 -16.94 2.89
CA LYS A 199 1.49 -17.01 2.67
C LYS A 199 2.07 -15.61 2.63
N TYR A 200 3.25 -15.45 3.22
CA TYR A 200 4.11 -14.28 3.09
C TYR A 200 5.44 -14.72 2.50
N ILE A 201 5.80 -14.16 1.34
CA ILE A 201 6.99 -14.51 0.56
C ILE A 201 7.83 -13.25 0.47
N GLU A 202 8.88 -13.19 1.26
CA GLU A 202 9.82 -12.06 1.28
C GLU A 202 10.98 -12.27 0.30
N ASN A 203 11.41 -13.52 0.12
CA ASN A 203 12.48 -13.90 -0.80
C ASN A 203 11.93 -14.55 -2.07
N GLY A 204 12.62 -14.39 -3.19
CA GLY A 204 12.20 -14.97 -4.47
C GLY A 204 11.13 -14.15 -5.21
N VAL A 205 10.88 -12.90 -4.79
CA VAL A 205 10.05 -11.94 -5.53
C VAL A 205 10.95 -10.95 -6.25
N TYR A 206 10.98 -10.99 -7.58
CA TYR A 206 11.89 -10.18 -8.38
C TYR A 206 11.28 -9.77 -9.71
N THR A 207 11.71 -8.63 -10.22
CA THR A 207 11.29 -8.15 -11.54
C THR A 207 11.93 -8.97 -12.65
N GLY A 208 11.14 -9.39 -13.64
CA GLY A 208 11.63 -9.94 -14.91
C GLY A 208 11.87 -8.87 -15.98
N GLY A 209 11.75 -7.60 -15.60
CA GLY A 209 11.66 -6.43 -16.47
C GLY A 209 10.55 -5.48 -16.00
N PRO A 210 10.45 -4.26 -16.55
CA PRO A 210 9.57 -3.20 -16.02
C PRO A 210 8.08 -3.55 -16.02
N ARG A 211 7.69 -4.62 -16.72
CA ARG A 211 6.30 -5.09 -16.85
C ARG A 211 6.00 -6.45 -16.23
N GLU A 212 7.00 -7.09 -15.63
CA GLU A 212 6.84 -8.44 -15.10
C GLU A 212 7.43 -8.56 -13.70
N LEU A 213 6.67 -9.23 -12.84
CA LEU A 213 7.13 -9.65 -11.52
C LEU A 213 7.03 -11.17 -11.42
N ASN A 214 8.14 -11.80 -11.07
CA ASN A 214 8.25 -13.22 -10.82
C ASN A 214 8.19 -13.46 -9.31
N ILE A 215 7.44 -14.48 -8.92
CA ILE A 215 7.44 -15.04 -7.57
C ILE A 215 7.86 -16.49 -7.69
N PHE A 216 9.02 -16.82 -7.11
CA PHE A 216 9.52 -18.18 -7.01
C PHE A 216 9.67 -18.57 -5.54
N SER A 217 8.89 -19.53 -5.07
CA SER A 217 8.95 -20.00 -3.68
C SER A 217 8.29 -21.36 -3.51
N ASP A 218 8.89 -22.19 -2.67
CA ASP A 218 8.32 -23.43 -2.14
C ASP A 218 7.01 -23.20 -1.36
N LEU A 219 6.84 -22.01 -0.77
CA LEU A 219 5.62 -21.62 -0.06
C LEU A 219 4.38 -21.57 -0.95
N LEU A 220 4.53 -21.50 -2.28
CA LEU A 220 3.44 -21.57 -3.25
C LEU A 220 2.90 -22.99 -3.44
N THR A 221 3.63 -24.02 -3.00
CA THR A 221 3.16 -25.40 -3.06
C THR A 221 1.80 -25.52 -2.35
N GLY A 222 0.80 -26.04 -3.07
CA GLY A 222 -0.59 -26.15 -2.58
C GLY A 222 -1.45 -24.89 -2.74
N ALA A 223 -0.93 -23.83 -3.37
CA ALA A 223 -1.74 -22.68 -3.80
C ALA A 223 -2.50 -22.93 -5.11
N THR A 224 -2.09 -23.94 -5.88
CA THR A 224 -2.71 -24.31 -7.16
C THR A 224 -4.18 -24.71 -7.00
N GLY A 225 -5.02 -24.30 -7.95
CA GLY A 225 -6.47 -24.53 -7.92
C GLY A 225 -7.23 -23.71 -6.88
N GLN A 226 -6.57 -22.76 -6.19
CA GLN A 226 -7.18 -21.91 -5.17
C GLN A 226 -7.24 -20.45 -5.63
N THR A 227 -8.15 -19.68 -5.03
CA THR A 227 -8.30 -18.24 -5.28
C THR A 227 -7.76 -17.44 -4.10
N TYR A 228 -6.97 -16.40 -4.39
CA TYR A 228 -6.37 -15.49 -3.40
C TYR A 228 -6.48 -14.03 -3.85
N ASP A 229 -6.44 -13.12 -2.90
CA ASP A 229 -5.97 -11.77 -3.21
C ASP A 229 -4.44 -11.76 -3.16
N ILE A 230 -3.81 -11.16 -4.15
CA ILE A 230 -2.35 -11.04 -4.23
C ILE A 230 -1.98 -9.61 -3.92
N LEU A 231 -1.18 -9.41 -2.87
CA LEU A 231 -0.64 -8.12 -2.50
C LEU A 231 0.88 -8.13 -2.73
N ILE A 232 1.36 -7.21 -3.56
CA ILE A 232 2.79 -6.96 -3.74
C ILE A 232 3.16 -5.69 -3.01
N HIS A 233 4.25 -5.73 -2.25
CA HIS A 233 4.81 -4.59 -1.54
C HIS A 233 6.24 -4.33 -1.99
N ASP A 234 6.53 -3.12 -2.44
CA ASP A 234 7.88 -2.60 -2.69
C ASP A 234 8.39 -1.88 -1.45
N HIS A 235 9.30 -2.53 -0.74
CA HIS A 235 9.92 -2.05 0.49
C HIS A 235 10.75 -0.79 0.27
N LEU A 236 11.32 -0.60 -0.92
CA LEU A 236 12.19 0.55 -1.19
C LEU A 236 11.36 1.83 -1.34
N ASN A 237 10.22 1.74 -2.00
CA ASN A 237 9.38 2.88 -2.33
C ASN A 237 8.12 3.00 -1.45
N ASN A 238 7.93 2.07 -0.49
CA ASN A 238 6.73 1.90 0.33
C ASN A 238 5.45 1.85 -0.49
N TYR A 239 5.51 1.20 -1.66
CA TYR A 239 4.41 1.14 -2.61
C TYR A 239 3.77 -0.24 -2.58
N SER A 240 2.45 -0.31 -2.64
CA SER A 240 1.72 -1.57 -2.60
C SER A 240 0.67 -1.64 -3.72
N SER A 241 0.43 -2.82 -4.27
CA SER A 241 -0.67 -3.06 -5.21
C SER A 241 -1.35 -4.38 -4.91
N THR A 242 -2.68 -4.38 -4.91
CA THR A 242 -3.51 -5.56 -4.67
C THR A 242 -4.25 -5.97 -5.92
N LEU A 243 -4.06 -7.21 -6.36
CA LEU A 243 -4.88 -7.86 -7.37
C LEU A 243 -5.82 -8.83 -6.67
N ALA A 244 -7.12 -8.54 -6.72
CA ALA A 244 -8.12 -9.30 -6.00
C ALA A 244 -8.57 -10.56 -6.77
N ARG A 245 -8.93 -11.61 -6.04
CA ARG A 245 -9.57 -12.83 -6.57
C ARG A 245 -8.81 -13.51 -7.72
N VAL A 246 -7.49 -13.60 -7.60
CA VAL A 246 -6.63 -14.33 -8.53
C VAL A 246 -6.78 -15.82 -8.29
N THR A 247 -7.25 -16.55 -9.30
CA THR A 247 -7.23 -18.01 -9.28
C THR A 247 -5.90 -18.50 -9.81
N ILE A 248 -5.15 -19.22 -8.98
CA ILE A 248 -3.90 -19.85 -9.39
C ILE A 248 -4.26 -21.14 -10.14
N PRO A 249 -3.93 -21.26 -11.43
CA PRO A 249 -4.28 -22.44 -12.20
C PRO A 249 -3.58 -23.68 -11.64
N SER A 250 -4.21 -24.84 -11.78
CA SER A 250 -3.56 -26.11 -11.49
C SER A 250 -2.41 -26.34 -12.45
N SER A 251 -1.25 -26.73 -11.93
CA SER A 251 -0.15 -27.25 -12.74
C SER A 251 -0.61 -28.57 -13.37
N ASN A 252 -0.72 -28.59 -14.70
CA ASN A 252 -0.90 -29.82 -15.47
C ASN A 252 0.41 -30.61 -15.55
#